data_AF-A0A7V4YWL6-F1
#
_entry.id   AF-A0A7V4YWL6-F1
#
_cell.length_a   1.000
_cell.length_b   1.000
_cell.length_c   1.000
_cell.angle_alpha   90.00
_cell.angle_beta   90.00
_cell.angle_gamma   90.00
#
_symmetry.space_group_name_H-M   'P 1'
#
loop_
_entity.id
_entity.type
_entity.pdbx_description
1 polymer ?
#
loop_
_entity_poly.entity_id
_entity_poly.type
_entity_poly.pdbx_seq_one_letter_code
_entity_poly.pdbx_strand_id
1 'polypeptide(L)'
;MQTAQLLESLHQQTEQFLQKAVGEWQMLPPETLAATPSPGQWSAAQCLEHLNIYGRYYLPAIEKAIQEAKRKGSSATDNFTSGWLGDYFAKLMRPKPGGQLKSKMKAPKNAV
;
A
#
# COMPACT_ATOMS: atom_id res chain seq x y z
N MET A 1 -6.81 -4.28 19.37
CA MET A 1 -5.41 -4.74 19.15
C MET A 1 -4.50 -3.68 19.74
N GLN A 2 -3.41 -4.05 20.40
CA GLN A 2 -2.47 -3.07 20.92
C GLN A 2 -1.84 -2.31 19.74
N THR A 3 -1.77 -0.98 19.83
CA THR A 3 -1.28 -0.13 18.75
C THR A 3 0.15 -0.49 18.35
N ALA A 4 1.03 -0.73 19.33
CA ALA A 4 2.42 -1.14 19.07
C ALA A 4 2.49 -2.47 18.29
N GLN A 5 1.68 -3.47 18.68
CA GLN A 5 1.62 -4.75 17.97
C GLN A 5 1.10 -4.59 16.53
N LEU A 6 0.12 -3.70 16.31
CA LEU A 6 -0.39 -3.43 14.97
C LEU A 6 0.67 -2.78 14.09
N LEU A 7 1.37 -1.77 14.61
CA LEU A 7 2.43 -1.08 13.89
C LEU A 7 3.58 -2.03 13.54
N GLU A 8 4.01 -2.86 14.49
CA GLU A 8 5.05 -3.87 14.25
C GLU A 8 4.63 -4.86 13.16
N SER A 9 3.39 -5.38 13.23
CA SER A 9 2.82 -6.27 12.21
C SER A 9 2.78 -5.63 10.82
N LEU A 10 2.40 -4.35 10.73
CA LEU A 10 2.36 -3.63 9.46
C LEU A 10 3.77 -3.36 8.92
N HIS A 11 4.70 -2.99 9.79
CA HIS A 11 6.11 -2.80 9.45
C HIS A 11 6.71 -4.09 8.88
N GLN A 12 6.54 -5.21 9.59
CA GLN A 12 7.03 -6.52 9.13
C GLN A 12 6.43 -6.94 7.79
N GLN A 13 5.15 -6.66 7.54
CA GLN A 13 4.54 -6.91 6.24
C GLN A 13 5.18 -6.07 5.13
N THR A 14 5.43 -4.79 5.37
CA THR A 14 6.13 -3.91 4.41
C THR A 14 7.55 -4.41 4.13
N GLU A 15 8.30 -4.78 5.17
CA GLU A 15 9.64 -5.33 5.01
C GLU A 15 9.65 -6.64 4.20
N GLN A 16 8.69 -7.54 4.43
CA GLN A 16 8.55 -8.76 3.62
C GLN A 16 8.30 -8.45 2.13
N PHE A 17 7.46 -7.46 1.83
CA PHE A 17 7.23 -7.03 0.45
C PHE A 17 8.49 -6.41 -0.17
N LEU A 18 9.22 -5.61 0.60
CA LEU A 18 10.47 -5.01 0.14
C LEU A 18 11.53 -6.08 -0.13
N GLN A 19 11.70 -7.04 0.77
CA GLN A 19 12.63 -8.16 0.61
C GLN A 19 12.32 -8.98 -0.64
N LYS A 20 11.03 -9.24 -0.91
CA LYS A 20 10.61 -9.91 -2.15
C LYS A 20 10.94 -9.07 -3.38
N ALA A 21 10.54 -7.80 -3.40
CA ALA A 21 10.73 -6.94 -4.55
C ALA A 21 12.21 -6.72 -4.88
N VAL A 22 13.03 -6.47 -3.86
CA VAL A 22 14.47 -6.27 -4.01
C VAL A 22 15.17 -7.59 -4.34
N GLY A 23 14.92 -8.63 -3.55
CA GLY A 23 15.62 -9.91 -3.68
C GLY A 23 15.28 -10.68 -4.95
N GLU A 24 14.05 -10.57 -5.46
CA GLU A 24 13.63 -11.32 -6.65
C GLU A 24 13.58 -10.46 -7.92
N TRP A 25 13.28 -9.16 -7.83
CA TRP A 25 12.96 -8.34 -9.02
C TRP A 25 14.03 -7.31 -9.38
N GLN A 26 14.85 -6.86 -8.44
CA GLN A 26 15.82 -5.78 -8.69
C GLN A 26 16.83 -6.13 -9.79
N MET A 27 17.22 -7.40 -9.88
CA MET A 27 18.21 -7.89 -10.85
C MET A 27 17.59 -8.46 -12.13
N LEU A 28 16.27 -8.36 -12.30
CA LEU A 28 15.62 -8.78 -13.54
C LEU A 28 15.97 -7.80 -14.68
N PRO A 29 16.12 -8.30 -15.92
CA PRO A 29 16.33 -7.41 -17.07
C PRO A 29 15.17 -6.42 -17.21
N PRO A 30 15.43 -5.12 -17.47
CA PRO A 30 14.37 -4.10 -17.57
C PRO A 30 13.26 -4.45 -18.55
N GLU A 31 13.59 -5.09 -19.67
CA GLU A 31 12.65 -5.59 -20.67
C GLU A 31 11.64 -6.60 -20.09
N THR A 32 12.04 -7.38 -19.08
CA THR A 32 11.15 -8.33 -18.39
C THR A 32 10.08 -7.59 -17.61
N LEU A 33 10.45 -6.52 -16.90
CA LEU A 33 9.52 -5.70 -16.13
C LEU A 33 8.66 -4.79 -17.03
N ALA A 34 9.17 -4.40 -18.19
CA ALA A 34 8.49 -3.55 -19.15
C ALA A 34 7.51 -4.30 -20.07
N ALA A 35 7.63 -5.62 -20.21
CA ALA A 35 6.76 -6.43 -21.04
C ALA A 35 5.29 -6.38 -20.57
N THR A 36 4.37 -6.19 -21.51
CA THR A 36 2.93 -6.22 -21.25
C THR A 36 2.39 -7.64 -21.53
N PRO A 37 1.52 -8.19 -20.67
CA PRO A 37 1.04 -9.56 -20.83
C PRO A 37 0.00 -9.70 -21.95
N SER A 38 -0.71 -8.63 -22.29
CA SER A 38 -1.64 -8.56 -23.43
C SER A 38 -1.98 -7.11 -23.78
N PRO A 39 -2.54 -6.84 -24.97
CA PRO A 39 -2.92 -5.49 -25.38
C PRO A 39 -3.83 -4.80 -24.34
N GLY A 40 -3.42 -3.61 -23.89
CA GLY A 40 -4.17 -2.81 -22.92
C GLY A 40 -4.00 -3.20 -21.44
N GLN A 41 -3.15 -4.20 -21.13
CA GLN A 41 -2.77 -4.51 -19.74
C GLN A 41 -1.47 -3.80 -19.34
N TRP A 42 -1.33 -3.51 -18.04
CA TRP A 42 -0.12 -2.92 -17.50
C TRP A 42 1.02 -3.94 -17.43
N SER A 43 2.23 -3.47 -17.69
CA SER A 43 3.46 -4.20 -17.37
C SER A 43 3.72 -4.20 -15.86
N ALA A 44 4.62 -5.07 -15.40
CA ALA A 44 5.02 -5.10 -13.99
C ALA A 44 5.60 -3.75 -13.54
N ALA A 45 6.39 -3.09 -14.39
CA ALA A 45 6.93 -1.76 -14.14
C ALA A 45 5.83 -0.70 -13.98
N GLN A 46 4.79 -0.73 -14.82
CA GLN A 46 3.66 0.19 -14.71
C GLN A 46 2.85 -0.04 -13.42
N CYS A 47 2.65 -1.31 -13.03
CA CYS A 47 2.03 -1.65 -11.74
C CYS A 47 2.83 -1.09 -10.55
N LEU A 48 4.16 -1.23 -10.56
CA LEU A 48 5.03 -0.69 -9.51
C LEU A 48 5.00 0.84 -9.48
N GLU A 49 5.06 1.49 -10.64
CA GLU A 49 5.02 2.95 -10.71
C GLU A 49 3.68 3.51 -10.21
N HIS A 50 2.57 2.82 -10.50
CA HIS A 50 1.27 3.19 -9.95
C HIS A 50 1.27 3.18 -8.41
N LEU A 51 1.87 2.16 -7.78
CA LEU A 51 2.02 2.11 -6.33
C LEU A 51 2.89 3.27 -5.81
N ASN A 52 3.98 3.59 -6.51
CA ASN A 52 4.86 4.70 -6.16
C ASN A 52 4.16 6.06 -6.25
N ILE A 53 3.30 6.28 -7.25
CA ILE A 53 2.51 7.51 -7.37
C ILE A 53 1.61 7.72 -6.16
N TYR A 54 0.93 6.66 -5.73
CA TYR A 54 0.13 6.71 -4.50
C TYR A 54 1.01 7.01 -3.28
N GLY A 55 2.19 6.40 -3.19
CA GLY A 55 3.16 6.71 -2.13
C GLY A 55 3.56 8.19 -2.11
N ARG A 56 3.93 8.76 -3.27
CA ARG A 56 4.31 10.18 -3.40
C ARG A 56 3.19 11.13 -2.98
N TYR A 57 1.93 10.75 -3.15
CA TYR A 57 0.78 11.55 -2.73
C TYR A 57 0.42 11.34 -1.25
N TYR A 58 0.24 10.10 -0.81
CA TYR A 58 -0.31 9.79 0.51
C TYR A 58 0.71 9.91 1.64
N LEU A 59 2.00 9.59 1.42
CA LEU A 59 3.01 9.67 2.49
C LEU A 59 3.16 11.09 3.04
N PRO A 60 3.31 12.15 2.21
CA PRO A 60 3.35 13.53 2.72
C PRO A 60 2.05 13.96 3.40
N ALA A 61 0.89 13.52 2.88
CA ALA A 61 -0.41 13.86 3.46
C ALA A 61 -0.60 13.22 4.85
N ILE A 62 -0.20 11.95 5.00
CA ILE A 62 -0.22 11.20 6.27
C ILE A 62 0.74 11.85 7.27
N GLU A 63 1.99 12.14 6.84
CA GLU A 63 2.97 12.79 7.70
C GLU A 63 2.46 14.13 8.20
N LYS A 64 1.93 14.97 7.30
CA LYS A 64 1.32 16.25 7.66
C LYS A 64 0.24 16.05 8.72
N ALA A 65 -0.73 15.16 8.49
CA ALA A 65 -1.82 14.89 9.43
C ALA A 65 -1.32 14.45 10.81
N ILE A 66 -0.30 13.57 10.88
CA ILE A 66 0.33 13.14 12.14
C ILE A 66 0.98 14.33 12.85
N GLN A 67 1.72 15.17 12.12
CA GLN A 67 2.35 16.36 12.70
C GLN A 67 1.31 17.36 13.23
N GLU A 68 0.19 17.58 12.52
CA GLU A 68 -0.86 18.49 13.00
C GLU A 68 -1.54 17.94 14.27
N ALA A 69 -1.79 16.64 14.33
CA ALA A 69 -2.36 16.00 15.52
C ALA A 69 -1.42 16.16 16.72
N LYS A 70 -0.12 15.93 16.54
CA LYS A 70 0.90 16.17 17.59
C LYS A 70 0.91 17.63 18.04
N ARG A 71 0.86 18.60 17.11
CA ARG A 71 0.78 20.04 17.46
C ARG A 71 -0.47 20.40 18.26
N LYS A 72 -1.58 19.70 18.02
CA LYS A 72 -2.84 19.85 18.77
C LYS A 72 -2.84 19.12 20.12
N GLY A 73 -1.74 18.46 20.50
CA GLY A 73 -1.62 17.72 21.76
C GLY A 73 -2.23 16.32 21.72
N SER A 74 -2.62 15.79 20.54
CA SER A 74 -3.05 14.41 20.42
C SER A 74 -1.89 13.45 20.67
N SER A 75 -2.12 12.43 21.48
CA SER A 75 -1.21 11.29 21.67
C SER A 75 -1.79 10.02 21.04
N ALA A 76 -0.91 9.05 20.76
CA ALA A 76 -1.35 7.73 20.33
C ALA A 76 -2.05 7.00 21.48
N THR A 77 -3.11 6.26 21.18
CA THR A 77 -3.80 5.39 22.14
C THR A 77 -3.09 4.05 22.23
N ASP A 78 -3.11 3.42 23.41
CA ASP A 78 -2.53 2.07 23.60
C ASP A 78 -3.23 1.00 22.78
N ASN A 79 -4.53 1.19 22.55
CA ASN A 79 -5.36 0.30 21.76
C ASN A 79 -5.88 1.01 20.51
N PHE A 80 -5.65 0.39 19.36
CA PHE A 80 -6.15 0.87 18.09
C PHE A 80 -7.60 0.40 17.86
N THR A 81 -8.43 1.32 17.38
CA THR A 81 -9.77 1.04 16.87
C THR A 81 -9.93 1.67 15.48
N SER A 82 -10.35 0.87 14.51
CA SER A 82 -10.69 1.36 13.17
C SER A 82 -12.13 1.85 13.13
N GLY A 83 -12.38 2.96 12.41
CA GLY A 83 -13.74 3.31 12.01
C GLY A 83 -14.32 2.29 11.04
N TRP A 84 -15.65 2.09 11.08
CA TRP A 84 -16.36 1.08 10.26
C TRP A 84 -16.10 1.22 8.76
N LEU A 85 -16.10 2.45 8.24
CA LEU A 85 -15.88 2.74 6.82
C LEU A 85 -14.45 2.42 6.38
N GLY A 86 -13.47 2.82 7.19
CA GLY A 86 -12.05 2.55 6.92
C GLY A 86 -11.74 1.05 6.95
N ASP A 87 -12.28 0.34 7.95
CA ASP A 87 -12.14 -1.11 8.07
C ASP A 87 -12.77 -1.85 6.88
N TYR A 88 -13.94 -1.39 6.41
CA TYR A 88 -14.57 -1.94 5.22
C TYR A 88 -13.67 -1.84 3.98
N PHE A 89 -13.10 -0.66 3.70
CA PHE A 89 -12.20 -0.49 2.54
C PHE A 89 -10.89 -1.28 2.69
N ALA A 90 -10.30 -1.31 3.89
CA ALA A 90 -9.10 -2.10 4.14
C ALA A 90 -9.34 -3.60 3.87
N LYS A 91 -10.47 -4.15 4.33
CA LYS A 91 -10.88 -5.53 4.06
C LYS A 91 -11.20 -5.79 2.60
N LEU A 92 -11.75 -4.79 1.90
CA LEU A 92 -12.09 -4.90 0.47
C LEU A 92 -10.82 -4.98 -0.40
N MET A 93 -9.79 -4.21 -0.07
CA MET A 93 -8.51 -4.18 -0.79
C MET A 93 -7.58 -5.34 -0.43
N ARG A 94 -7.79 -6.01 0.71
CA ARG A 94 -6.95 -7.12 1.17
C ARG A 94 -7.01 -8.31 0.18
N PRO A 95 -5.88 -8.75 -0.38
CA PRO A 95 -5.83 -9.97 -1.19
C PRO A 95 -6.23 -11.21 -0.37
N LYS A 96 -7.03 -12.09 -0.98
CA LYS A 96 -7.32 -13.44 -0.47
C LYS A 96 -6.13 -14.37 -0.72
N PRO A 97 -6.10 -15.57 -0.09
CA PRO A 97 -5.13 -16.60 -0.44
C PRO A 97 -5.03 -16.79 -1.95
N GLY A 98 -3.80 -16.88 -2.47
CA GLY A 98 -3.54 -16.95 -3.91
C GLY A 98 -3.63 -15.62 -4.67
N GLY A 99 -3.70 -14.48 -3.97
CA GLY A 99 -3.65 -13.14 -4.59
C GLY A 99 -4.97 -12.66 -5.20
N GLN A 100 -6.07 -13.40 -5.00
CA GLN A 100 -7.38 -13.02 -5.54
C GLN A 100 -7.97 -11.83 -4.80
N LEU A 101 -8.45 -10.82 -5.51
CA LEU A 101 -9.18 -9.70 -4.92
C LEU A 101 -10.66 -10.02 -4.79
N LYS A 102 -11.29 -9.59 -3.68
CA LYS A 102 -12.74 -9.74 -3.47
C LYS A 102 -13.54 -8.89 -4.47
N SER A 103 -13.02 -7.74 -4.86
CA SER A 103 -13.63 -6.84 -5.83
C SER A 103 -12.56 -6.13 -6.64
N LYS A 104 -12.79 -5.95 -7.94
CA LYS A 104 -11.96 -5.10 -8.81
C LYS A 104 -12.55 -3.69 -8.79
N MET A 105 -11.85 -2.75 -8.18
CA MET A 105 -12.22 -1.34 -8.23
C MET A 105 -11.47 -0.67 -9.38
N LYS A 106 -12.16 0.22 -10.12
CA LYS A 106 -11.46 1.07 -11.09
C LYS A 106 -10.65 2.11 -10.31
N ALA A 107 -9.39 2.31 -10.71
CA ALA A 107 -8.63 3.44 -10.23
C ALA A 107 -9.39 4.75 -10.54
N PRO A 108 -9.32 5.76 -9.65
CA PRO A 108 -9.86 7.08 -9.95
C PRO A 108 -9.33 7.59 -11.29
N LYS A 109 -10.19 8.23 -12.08
CA LYS A 109 -9.74 8.92 -13.29
C LYS A 109 -8.72 9.98 -12.88
N ASN A 110 -7.58 10.05 -13.58
CA ASN A 110 -6.46 10.96 -13.31
C ASN A 110 -5.66 10.65 -12.02
N ALA A 111 -5.61 9.39 -11.58
CA ALA A 111 -4.68 8.96 -10.54
C ALA A 111 -3.20 8.89 -11.01
N VAL A 112 -2.97 9.26 -12.29
CA VAL A 112 -1.73 9.38 -13.05
C VAL A 112 -1.90 10.53 -14.01
#